data_AF-X1C7R6-F1
#
_entry.id   AF-X1C7R6-F1
#
_cell.length_a   1.000
_cell.length_b   1.000
_cell.length_c   1.000
_cell.angle_alpha   90.00
_cell.angle_beta   90.00
_cell.angle_gamma   90.00
#
_symmetry.space_group_name_H-M   'P 1'
#
loop_
_entity.id
_entity.type
_entity.pdbx_description
1 polymer ?
#
loop_
_entity_poly.entity_id
_entity_poly.type
_entity_poly.pdbx_seq_one_letter_code
_entity_poly.pdbx_strand_id
1 'polypeptide(L)' 'MTPAIRTYITENKNRFKSVAFFCTMGGKGGPETFESMTKLCEKTPVSTLAITKKEIKNELHSDKIKNFSQQFMS' A
#
# COMPACT_ATOMS: atom_id res chain seq x y z
N MET A 1 -1.04 -8.22 -6.22
CA MET A 1 0.40 -8.00 -5.95
C MET A 1 1.24 -8.47 -7.14
N THR A 2 2.19 -7.66 -7.60
CA THR A 2 3.11 -8.04 -8.69
C THR A 2 4.20 -9.02 -8.19
N PRO A 3 4.80 -9.84 -9.06
CA PRO A 3 5.89 -10.74 -8.67
C PRO A 3 7.08 -10.01 -8.03
N ALA A 4 7.44 -8.83 -8.54
CA ALA A 4 8.55 -8.03 -8.01
C ALA A 4 8.35 -7.63 -6.53
N ILE A 5 7.13 -7.19 -6.16
CA ILE A 5 6.82 -6.85 -4.77
C ILE A 5 6.82 -8.09 -3.88
N ARG A 6 6.33 -9.24 -4.38
CA ARG A 6 6.40 -10.52 -3.65
C ARG A 6 7.85 -10.87 -3.34
N THR A 7 8.73 -10.87 -4.33
CA THR A 7 10.17 -11.16 -4.16
C THR A 7 10.81 -10.20 -3.16
N TYR A 8 10.58 -8.89 -3.33
CA TYR A 8 11.15 -7.88 -2.44
C TYR A 8 10.75 -8.11 -0.98
N ILE A 9 9.46 -8.37 -0.71
CA ILE A 9 9.01 -8.67 0.64
C ILE A 9 9.63 -9.96 1.15
N THR A 10 9.61 -11.04 0.38
CA THR A 10 10.17 -12.34 0.79
C THR A 10 11.64 -12.23 1.20
N GLU A 11 12.43 -11.45 0.45
CA GLU A 11 13.86 -11.29 0.71
C GLU A 11 14.17 -10.30 1.85
N ASN A 12 13.25 -9.38 2.17
CA ASN A 12 13.55 -8.26 3.08
C ASN A 12 12.63 -8.15 4.30
N LYS A 13 11.58 -8.97 4.45
CA LYS A 13 10.55 -8.82 5.51
C LYS A 13 11.14 -8.73 6.92
N ASN A 14 12.20 -9.47 7.20
CA ASN A 14 12.87 -9.50 8.50
C ASN A 14 13.58 -8.18 8.84
N ARG A 15 13.86 -7.33 7.84
CA ARG A 15 14.53 -6.03 7.98
C ARG A 15 13.54 -4.88 8.17
N PHE A 16 12.25 -5.10 7.92
CA PHE A 16 11.23 -4.05 8.03
C PHE A 16 10.91 -3.78 9.50
N LYS A 17 11.07 -2.52 9.93
CA LYS A 17 10.62 -2.07 11.26
C LYS A 17 9.11 -1.87 11.30
N SER A 18 8.59 -1.17 10.30
CA SER A 18 7.18 -0.92 10.04
C SER A 18 6.96 -0.89 8.52
N VAL A 19 5.71 -1.01 8.08
CA VAL A 19 5.35 -0.96 6.67
C VAL A 19 4.09 -0.14 6.47
N ALA A 20 4.00 0.57 5.34
CA ALA A 20 2.77 1.16 4.83
C ALA A 20 2.64 0.75 3.37
N PHE A 21 1.43 0.45 2.91
CA PHE A 21 1.20 -0.04 1.54
C PHE A 21 0.38 0.95 0.74
N PHE A 22 0.73 1.16 -0.51
CA PHE A 22 -0.12 1.91 -1.43
C PHE A 22 -0.08 1.31 -2.83
N CYS A 23 -1.13 1.58 -3.60
CA CYS A 23 -1.15 1.28 -5.02
C CYS A 23 -2.10 2.18 -5.79
N THR A 24 -1.83 2.33 -7.08
CA THR A 24 -2.83 2.82 -8.05
C THR A 24 -3.49 1.63 -8.75
N MET A 25 -4.78 1.73 -9.06
CA MET A 25 -5.52 0.64 -9.72
C MET A 25 -6.56 1.13 -10.73
N GLY A 26 -6.92 0.28 -11.68
CA GLY A 26 -8.00 0.56 -12.62
C GLY A 26 -9.39 0.64 -11.95
N GLY A 27 -9.64 -0.19 -10.92
CA GLY A 27 -10.94 -0.24 -10.25
C GLY A 27 -10.95 -0.91 -8.88
N LYS A 28 -10.66 -2.22 -8.81
CA LYS A 28 -10.69 -3.02 -7.56
C LYS A 28 -9.41 -3.85 -7.41
N GLY A 29 -9.20 -4.48 -6.26
CA GLY A 29 -8.06 -5.38 -6.00
C GLY A 29 -6.98 -4.82 -5.07
N GLY A 30 -7.09 -3.56 -4.65
CA GLY A 30 -6.19 -2.92 -3.68
C GLY A 30 -6.23 -3.60 -2.31
N PRO A 31 -7.39 -3.66 -1.64
CA PRO A 31 -7.52 -4.30 -0.32
C PRO A 31 -7.02 -5.74 -0.27
N GLU A 32 -7.37 -6.56 -1.27
CA GLU A 32 -6.96 -7.97 -1.38
C GLU A 32 -5.44 -8.09 -1.61
N THR A 33 -4.86 -7.15 -2.37
CA THR A 33 -3.41 -7.05 -2.54
C THR A 33 -2.73 -6.69 -1.22
N PHE A 34 -3.27 -5.75 -0.45
CA PHE A 34 -2.71 -5.37 0.85
C PHE A 34 -2.84 -6.51 1.87
N GLU A 35 -3.94 -7.26 1.88
CA GLU A 35 -4.08 -8.44 2.74
C GLU A 35 -2.98 -9.48 2.42
N SER A 36 -2.73 -9.73 1.14
CA SER A 36 -1.66 -10.63 0.69
C SER A 36 -0.28 -10.13 1.13
N MET A 37 -0.03 -8.83 1.05
CA MET A 37 1.23 -8.20 1.50
C MET A 37 1.37 -8.27 3.02
N THR A 38 0.31 -8.01 3.79
CA THR A 38 0.28 -8.12 5.25
C THR A 38 0.64 -9.54 5.70
N LYS A 39 0.03 -10.56 5.08
CA LYS A 39 0.35 -11.97 5.36
C LYS A 39 1.81 -12.29 5.05
N LEU A 40 2.35 -11.79 3.94
CA LEU A 40 3.72 -12.05 3.53
C LEU A 40 4.76 -11.29 4.39
N CYS A 41 4.45 -10.07 4.79
CA CYS A 41 5.29 -9.24 5.67
C CYS A 41 5.25 -9.70 7.13
N GLU A 42 4.22 -10.46 7.54
CA GLU A 42 3.95 -10.82 8.95
C GLU A 42 3.89 -9.58 9.85
N LYS A 43 3.37 -8.47 9.32
CA LYS A 43 3.28 -7.17 9.98
C LYS A 43 2.00 -6.46 9.59
N THR A 44 1.33 -5.87 10.57
CA THR A 44 0.21 -4.95 10.33
C THR A 44 0.75 -3.65 9.76
N PRO A 45 0.28 -3.20 8.57
CA PRO A 45 0.70 -1.93 8.01
C PRO A 45 0.16 -0.76 8.85
N VAL A 46 0.98 0.27 9.06
CA VAL A 46 0.58 1.48 9.78
C VAL A 46 -0.44 2.31 9.00
N SER A 47 -0.47 2.14 7.68
CA SER A 47 -1.50 2.71 6.82
C SER A 47 -1.56 1.96 5.49
N THR A 48 -2.72 2.02 4.83
CA THR A 48 -2.89 1.52 3.46
C THR A 48 -3.63 2.54 2.60
N LEU A 49 -3.27 2.63 1.31
CA LEU A 49 -3.91 3.56 0.37
C LEU A 49 -4.07 2.95 -1.02
N ALA A 50 -5.32 2.76 -1.46
CA ALA A 50 -5.62 2.44 -2.85
C ALA A 50 -6.22 3.67 -3.54
N ILE A 51 -5.65 4.04 -4.69
CA ILE A 51 -6.14 5.14 -5.53
C ILE A 51 -6.59 4.58 -6.87
N THR A 52 -7.83 4.83 -7.25
CA THR A 52 -8.40 4.40 -8.53
C THR A 52 -8.05 5.38 -9.65
N LYS A 53 -8.04 4.89 -10.90
CA LYS A 53 -7.92 5.73 -12.11
C LYS A 53 -8.95 6.87 -12.13
N LYS A 54 -10.17 6.64 -11.62
CA LYS A 54 -11.22 7.66 -11.53
C LYS A 54 -10.83 8.80 -10.58
N GLU A 55 -10.26 8.45 -9.42
CA GLU A 55 -9.83 9.45 -8.43
C GLU A 55 -8.60 10.24 -8.89
N ILE A 56 -7.69 9.61 -9.63
CA ILE A 56 -6.58 10.33 -10.26
C ILE A 56 -7.10 11.33 -11.29
N LYS A 57 -7.98 10.88 -12.21
CA LYS A 57 -8.55 11.72 -13.27
C LYS A 57 -9.36 12.91 -12.76
N ASN A 58 -10.01 12.75 -11.62
CA ASN A 58 -10.84 13.78 -11.00
C ASN A 58 -10.08 14.56 -9.91
N GLU A 59 -8.76 14.38 -9.79
CA GLU A 59 -7.91 15.05 -8.78
C GLU A 59 -8.33 14.82 -7.32
N LEU A 60 -9.07 13.74 -7.03
CA LEU A 60 -9.58 13.39 -5.70
C LEU A 60 -8.57 12.61 -4.83
N HIS A 61 -7.28 12.71 -5.15
CA HIS A 61 -6.23 11.87 -4.55
C HIS A 61 -5.30 12.64 -3.61
N SER A 62 -5.20 13.97 -3.72
CA SER A 62 -4.27 14.79 -2.94
C SER A 62 -4.49 14.66 -1.43
N ASP A 63 -5.73 14.81 -0.96
CA ASP A 63 -6.06 14.66 0.46
C ASP A 63 -5.85 13.23 0.95
N LYS A 64 -6.09 12.23 0.09
CA LYS A 64 -5.85 10.83 0.46
C LYS A 64 -4.37 10.54 0.67
N ILE A 65 -3.50 11.08 -0.20
CA ILE A 65 -2.05 10.95 -0.07
C ILE A 65 -1.58 11.65 1.21
N LYS A 66 -2.07 12.87 1.46
CA LYS A 66 -1.75 13.63 2.68
C LYS A 66 -2.15 12.88 3.95
N ASN A 67 -3.38 12.37 4.01
CA ASN A 67 -3.87 11.62 5.17
C ASN A 67 -3.09 10.31 5.39
N PHE A 68 -2.72 9.62 4.30
CA PHE A 68 -1.89 8.43 4.34
C PHE A 68 -0.49 8.72 4.88
N SER A 69 0.19 9.75 4.35
CA SER A 69 1.56 10.07 4.74
C SER A 69 1.69 10.54 6.19
N GLN A 70 0.67 11.24 6.69
CA GLN A 70 0.61 11.69 8.09
C GLN A 70 0.65 10.53 9.11
N GLN A 71 0.28 9.30 8.73
CA GLN A 71 0.29 8.15 9.64
C GLN A 71 1.69 7.67 10.03
N PHE A 72 2.74 8.13 9.34
CA PHE A 72 4.11 7.65 9.53
C PHE A 72 5.19 8.72 9.36
N MET A 73 4.79 9.99 9.34
CA MET A 73 5.70 11.15 9.31
C MET A 73 5.88 11.83 10.68
N SER A 74 5.28 11.27 11.73
CA SER A 74 5.42 11.70 13.13
C SER A 74 6.63 11.06 13.80
#